data_AF-A0A966VBU0-F1
#
_entry.id   AF-A0A966VBU0-F1
#
_cell.length_a   1.000
_cell.length_b   1.000
_cell.length_c   1.000
_cell.angle_alpha   90.00
_cell.angle_beta   90.00
_cell.angle_gamma   90.00
#
_symmetry.space_group_name_H-M   'P 1'
#
loop_
_entity.id
_entity.type
_entity.pdbx_description
1 polymer ?
#
loop_
_entity_poly.entity_id
_entity_poly.type
_entity_poly.pdbx_seq_one_letter_code
_entity_poly.pdbx_strand_id
1 'polypeptide(L)'
;MSMIKVIQPHSQDFSEPVAALIKISSRGIIGADKQELVKRAGAEFAHKLENIKFAKDEVPVHMIAIGATEDYGPNRNGDGFTRDCCRNYHQTFEKFARFYRDHANKNPAKSFGIVKASAYHEPMRRIELVVALNGSKEAADRNGGLIADKELEKLANDKEIAVSMACKIPFDKCSACGNTAKTRAEYCDSVENGGHCKAGGLKHNIGRVLEDGHVLHADNPNPTFFDISHVFRPADRIAYVSGQLQKAASNRCISGVELAEQLGVTAPIGFDIGGVPAARVQSQLEALTQLAQAEKAAAGGGNWAQTALASSETVQPPLDVNSCPSVKMSEVLRGLTDAGVILPVRDFLALTVKSADAKLVSAVAYALPNVFSKLANDVDVVSLLENNVYYPANAAPHSVRVWAEKVAHTHSVLPANVEKRAYLAALRDTRAVEFPSDKQASGKAETALAQHYALYKIAAFTTICEKYGNNWLTANHCVLQNYVT
;
A
#
# COMPACT_ATOMS: atom_id res chain seq x y z
N MET A 1 13.50 5.62 4.81
CA MET A 1 12.34 6.04 4.00
C MET A 1 12.77 6.05 2.56
N SER A 2 11.93 5.53 1.68
CA SER A 2 12.10 5.48 0.23
C SER A 2 11.02 6.37 -0.38
N MET A 3 11.34 7.06 -1.47
CA MET A 3 10.45 8.04 -2.10
C MET A 3 9.67 7.41 -3.25
N ILE A 4 8.47 7.91 -3.52
CA ILE A 4 7.70 7.56 -4.72
C ILE A 4 7.89 8.68 -5.74
N LYS A 5 8.09 8.32 -7.00
CA LYS A 5 8.17 9.25 -8.12
C LYS A 5 7.15 8.92 -9.18
N VAL A 6 6.52 9.96 -9.72
CA VAL A 6 5.69 9.86 -10.92
C VAL A 6 6.47 10.35 -12.13
N ILE A 7 6.47 9.53 -13.18
CA ILE A 7 7.22 9.71 -14.41
C ILE A 7 6.24 9.77 -15.58
N GLN A 8 6.38 10.78 -16.42
CA GLN A 8 5.52 10.99 -17.58
C GLN A 8 6.34 10.74 -18.87
N PRO A 9 6.22 9.57 -19.52
CA PRO A 9 7.02 9.22 -20.69
C PRO A 9 6.79 10.16 -21.87
N HIS A 10 5.58 10.69 -22.00
CA HIS A 10 5.22 11.69 -23.01
C HIS A 10 6.12 12.94 -22.97
N SER A 11 6.81 13.19 -21.85
CA SER A 11 7.80 14.26 -21.74
C SER A 11 9.12 14.00 -22.48
N GLN A 12 9.45 12.74 -22.81
CA GLN A 12 10.67 12.37 -23.54
C GLN A 12 10.40 12.12 -25.02
N ASP A 13 11.28 12.60 -25.90
CA ASP A 13 11.07 12.49 -27.35
C ASP A 13 11.45 11.15 -27.93
N PHE A 14 10.44 10.29 -28.14
CA PHE A 14 10.62 9.01 -28.81
C PHE A 14 10.39 9.06 -30.32
N SER A 15 9.94 10.20 -30.88
CA SER A 15 9.56 10.32 -32.31
C SER A 15 8.46 9.37 -32.78
N GLU A 16 7.72 8.75 -31.84
CA GLU A 16 6.63 7.81 -32.11
C GLU A 16 5.62 7.83 -30.93
N PRO A 17 4.37 7.36 -31.13
CA PRO A 17 3.38 7.29 -30.06
C PRO A 17 3.87 6.43 -28.91
N VAL A 18 3.55 6.81 -27.67
CA VAL A 18 4.03 6.07 -26.49
C VAL A 18 3.28 4.74 -26.32
N ALA A 19 2.02 4.66 -26.75
CA ALA A 19 1.20 3.45 -26.69
C ALA A 19 0.66 3.07 -28.07
N ALA A 20 0.76 1.79 -28.44
CA ALA A 20 0.26 1.25 -29.71
C ALA A 20 -0.36 -0.13 -29.52
N LEU A 21 -1.51 -0.37 -30.16
CA LEU A 21 -2.17 -1.68 -30.17
C LEU A 21 -1.27 -2.72 -30.85
N ILE A 22 -1.12 -3.89 -30.23
CA ILE A 22 -0.48 -5.03 -30.88
C ILE A 22 -1.58 -5.88 -31.53
N LYS A 23 -1.54 -6.00 -32.85
CA LYS A 23 -2.47 -6.87 -33.59
C LYS A 23 -1.98 -8.32 -33.49
N ILE A 24 -2.76 -9.15 -32.80
CA ILE A 24 -2.46 -10.58 -32.61
C ILE A 24 -3.62 -11.40 -33.18
N SER A 25 -3.29 -12.37 -34.03
CA SER A 25 -4.25 -13.35 -34.55
C SER A 25 -4.32 -14.58 -33.64
N SER A 26 -5.32 -15.46 -33.84
CA SER A 26 -5.37 -16.76 -33.15
C SER A 26 -4.15 -17.66 -33.41
N ARG A 27 -3.39 -17.40 -34.47
CA ARG A 27 -2.13 -18.07 -34.82
C ARG A 27 -0.88 -17.36 -34.27
N GLY A 28 -1.06 -16.33 -33.44
CA GLY A 28 0.00 -15.46 -32.94
C GLY A 28 0.25 -14.23 -33.83
N ILE A 29 1.41 -13.60 -33.60
CA ILE A 29 1.89 -12.44 -34.37
C ILE A 29 2.64 -12.93 -35.60
N ILE A 30 2.09 -12.68 -36.78
CA ILE A 30 2.62 -13.18 -38.05
C ILE A 30 2.61 -12.08 -39.12
N GLY A 31 3.38 -12.27 -40.20
CA GLY A 31 3.32 -11.42 -41.38
C GLY A 31 3.63 -9.94 -41.11
N ALA A 32 2.78 -9.05 -41.62
CA ALA A 32 2.96 -7.60 -41.54
C ALA A 32 2.95 -7.07 -40.10
N ASP A 33 2.08 -7.61 -39.24
CA ASP A 33 1.98 -7.19 -37.83
C ASP A 33 3.28 -7.51 -37.06
N LYS A 34 3.90 -8.66 -37.36
CA LYS A 34 5.22 -9.00 -36.81
C LYS A 34 6.29 -8.02 -37.28
N GLN A 35 6.29 -7.68 -38.57
CA GLN A 35 7.27 -6.75 -39.13
C GLN A 35 7.11 -5.34 -38.55
N GLU A 36 5.88 -4.87 -38.35
CA GLU A 36 5.58 -3.59 -37.72
C GLU A 36 6.06 -3.56 -36.27
N LEU A 37 5.78 -4.61 -35.50
CA LEU A 37 6.28 -4.72 -34.13
C LEU A 37 7.81 -4.77 -34.08
N VAL A 38 8.48 -5.52 -34.97
CA VAL A 38 9.95 -5.56 -35.02
C VAL A 38 10.54 -4.19 -35.35
N LYS A 39 9.90 -3.41 -36.24
CA LYS A 39 10.33 -2.03 -36.54
C LYS A 39 10.20 -1.11 -35.34
N ARG A 40 9.17 -1.31 -34.52
CA ARG A 40 8.84 -0.46 -33.37
C ARG A 40 9.61 -0.83 -32.10
N ALA A 41 9.68 -2.13 -31.80
CA ALA A 41 10.11 -2.69 -30.52
C ALA A 41 11.36 -3.57 -30.61
N GLY A 42 11.90 -3.76 -31.82
CA GLY A 42 13.05 -4.61 -32.06
C GLY A 42 12.73 -6.11 -32.12
N ALA A 43 13.67 -6.88 -32.67
CA ALA A 43 13.50 -8.31 -32.91
C ALA A 43 13.44 -9.14 -31.61
N GLU A 44 14.25 -8.77 -30.60
CA GLU A 44 14.29 -9.48 -29.32
C GLU A 44 12.96 -9.37 -28.57
N PHE A 45 12.35 -8.18 -28.59
CA PHE A 45 11.06 -7.96 -27.95
C PHE A 45 9.94 -8.70 -28.66
N ALA A 46 9.95 -8.68 -30.00
CA ALA A 46 9.00 -9.46 -30.79
C ALA A 46 9.10 -10.96 -30.51
N HIS A 47 10.31 -11.51 -30.37
CA HIS A 47 10.52 -12.91 -29.99
C HIS A 47 10.07 -13.21 -28.56
N LYS A 48 10.28 -12.28 -27.61
CA LYS A 48 9.73 -12.41 -26.25
C LYS A 48 8.21 -12.52 -26.28
N LEU A 49 7.55 -11.75 -27.15
CA LEU A 49 6.10 -11.72 -27.28
C LEU A 49 5.50 -13.00 -27.88
N GLU A 50 6.23 -13.72 -28.75
CA GLU A 50 5.81 -15.02 -29.29
C GLU A 50 5.58 -16.07 -28.19
N ASN A 51 6.28 -15.94 -27.07
CA ASN A 51 6.18 -16.85 -25.93
C ASN A 51 5.09 -16.44 -24.92
N ILE A 52 4.43 -15.31 -25.13
CA ILE A 52 3.39 -14.80 -24.23
C ILE A 52 2.02 -15.26 -24.72
N LYS A 53 1.29 -15.94 -23.83
CA LYS A 53 -0.09 -16.34 -24.09
C LYS A 53 -1.04 -15.25 -23.64
N PHE A 54 -1.78 -14.70 -24.60
CA PHE A 54 -2.91 -13.81 -24.35
C PHE A 54 -4.20 -14.62 -24.37
N ALA A 55 -5.08 -14.34 -23.42
CA ALA A 55 -6.44 -14.83 -23.51
C ALA A 55 -7.23 -14.05 -24.60
N LYS A 56 -8.31 -14.64 -25.11
CA LYS A 56 -9.10 -14.06 -26.23
C LYS A 56 -9.65 -12.65 -25.96
N ASP A 57 -9.79 -12.32 -24.69
CA ASP A 57 -10.40 -11.13 -24.09
C ASP A 57 -9.34 -10.21 -23.44
N GLU A 58 -8.05 -10.52 -23.59
CA GLU A 58 -6.95 -9.62 -23.26
C GLU A 58 -6.52 -8.85 -24.51
N VAL A 59 -6.49 -7.52 -24.41
CA VAL A 59 -6.09 -6.65 -25.52
C VAL A 59 -4.65 -6.18 -25.31
N PRO A 60 -3.68 -6.69 -26.10
CA PRO A 60 -2.26 -6.40 -25.92
C PRO A 60 -1.90 -5.02 -26.49
N VAL A 61 -1.22 -4.21 -25.69
CA VAL A 61 -0.77 -2.87 -26.05
C VAL A 61 0.74 -2.77 -25.77
N HIS A 62 1.50 -2.36 -26.78
CA HIS A 62 2.91 -1.99 -26.63
C HIS A 62 2.99 -0.59 -26.03
N MET A 63 3.80 -0.42 -24.99
CA MET A 63 4.02 0.87 -24.34
C MET A 63 5.51 1.16 -24.18
N ILE A 64 5.93 2.37 -24.53
CA ILE A 64 7.25 2.90 -24.20
C ILE A 64 7.17 3.48 -22.79
N ALA A 65 7.99 2.97 -21.88
CA ALA A 65 7.94 3.37 -20.49
C ALA A 65 8.94 4.50 -20.18
N ILE A 66 10.24 4.26 -20.37
CA ILE A 66 11.27 5.20 -19.90
C ILE A 66 12.44 5.21 -20.89
N GLY A 67 12.85 6.39 -21.35
CA GLY A 67 14.11 6.57 -22.08
C GLY A 67 15.28 6.78 -21.12
N ALA A 68 16.43 6.18 -21.43
CA ALA A 68 17.66 6.40 -20.66
C ALA A 68 18.10 7.86 -20.73
N THR A 69 18.51 8.42 -19.60
CA THR A 69 18.81 9.85 -19.47
C THR A 69 19.99 10.31 -20.30
N GLU A 70 20.95 9.43 -20.54
CA GLU A 70 22.11 9.70 -21.41
C GLU A 70 21.71 9.91 -22.86
N ASP A 71 20.53 9.44 -23.27
CA ASP A 71 20.05 9.48 -24.66
C ASP A 71 18.87 10.43 -24.86
N TYR A 72 17.93 10.44 -23.90
CA TYR A 72 16.67 11.19 -23.98
C TYR A 72 16.62 12.39 -23.01
N GLY A 73 17.59 12.52 -22.13
CA GLY A 73 17.54 13.47 -21.03
C GLY A 73 16.57 13.04 -19.91
N PRO A 74 16.51 13.82 -18.82
CA PRO A 74 15.55 13.59 -17.76
C PRO A 74 14.12 13.88 -18.24
N ASN A 75 13.13 13.33 -17.55
CA ASN A 75 11.74 13.67 -17.80
C ASN A 75 11.46 15.16 -17.43
N ARG A 76 10.26 15.67 -17.75
CA ARG A 76 9.86 17.05 -17.42
C ARG A 76 9.87 17.38 -15.92
N ASN A 77 9.78 16.38 -15.06
CA ASN A 77 9.83 16.55 -13.61
C ASN A 77 11.28 16.58 -13.08
N GLY A 78 12.27 16.51 -13.97
CA GLY A 78 13.69 16.48 -13.62
C GLY A 78 14.13 15.15 -13.01
N ASP A 79 13.49 14.04 -13.42
CA ASP A 79 13.88 12.69 -13.00
C ASP A 79 14.62 11.98 -14.13
N GLY A 80 15.85 11.55 -13.86
CA GLY A 80 16.69 10.77 -14.75
C GLY A 80 16.81 9.30 -14.34
N PHE A 81 16.89 8.41 -15.33
CA PHE A 81 17.13 6.97 -15.19
C PHE A 81 18.24 6.59 -16.17
N THR A 82 19.40 6.19 -15.63
CA THR A 82 20.56 5.83 -16.47
C THR A 82 20.29 4.57 -17.29
N ARG A 83 21.10 4.33 -18.34
CA ARG A 83 21.04 3.08 -19.13
C ARG A 83 21.13 1.84 -18.24
N ASP A 84 22.06 1.83 -17.29
CA ASP A 84 22.24 0.71 -16.35
C ASP A 84 21.03 0.53 -15.44
N CYS A 85 20.44 1.63 -14.99
CA CYS A 85 19.21 1.61 -14.22
C CYS A 85 18.06 1.00 -15.02
N CYS A 86 17.85 1.46 -16.26
CA CYS A 86 16.83 0.92 -17.14
C CYS A 86 17.05 -0.57 -17.43
N ARG A 87 18.29 -1.00 -17.69
CA ARG A 87 18.66 -2.39 -17.95
C ARG A 87 18.43 -3.31 -16.74
N ASN A 88 18.74 -2.84 -15.53
CA ASN A 88 18.75 -3.70 -14.34
C ASN A 88 17.40 -3.77 -13.59
N TYR A 89 16.47 -2.85 -13.85
CA TYR A 89 15.25 -2.71 -13.04
C TYR A 89 13.93 -2.76 -13.82
N HIS A 90 13.95 -2.80 -15.17
CA HIS A 90 12.73 -2.83 -15.98
C HIS A 90 11.79 -4.02 -15.65
N GLN A 91 12.35 -5.18 -15.29
CA GLN A 91 11.62 -6.39 -14.90
C GLN A 91 10.74 -6.20 -13.65
N THR A 92 10.93 -5.12 -12.88
CA THR A 92 10.03 -4.80 -11.76
C THR A 92 8.62 -4.44 -12.24
N PHE A 93 8.46 -3.91 -13.46
CA PHE A 93 7.15 -3.72 -14.07
C PHE A 93 6.38 -5.05 -14.20
N GLU A 94 7.01 -6.12 -14.68
CA GLU A 94 6.36 -7.44 -14.81
C GLU A 94 5.93 -8.01 -13.45
N LYS A 95 6.71 -7.74 -12.40
CA LYS A 95 6.48 -8.29 -11.06
C LYS A 95 5.38 -7.56 -10.31
N PHE A 96 5.31 -6.24 -10.46
CA PHE A 96 4.55 -5.40 -9.54
C PHE A 96 3.58 -4.45 -10.21
N ALA A 97 3.82 -4.07 -11.47
CA ALA A 97 2.98 -3.09 -12.14
C ALA A 97 1.69 -3.70 -12.69
N ARG A 98 0.60 -2.97 -12.48
CA ARG A 98 -0.67 -3.17 -13.18
C ARG A 98 -1.03 -1.88 -13.91
N PHE A 99 -2.00 -1.97 -14.81
CA PHE A 99 -2.49 -0.83 -15.55
C PHE A 99 -3.62 -0.15 -14.79
N TYR A 100 -3.49 1.12 -14.45
CA TYR A 100 -4.47 1.90 -13.70
C TYR A 100 -4.95 3.13 -14.48
N ARG A 101 -5.81 3.94 -13.86
CA ARG A 101 -6.15 5.29 -14.30
C ARG A 101 -5.72 6.29 -13.25
N ASP A 102 -5.07 7.36 -13.67
CA ASP A 102 -4.67 8.49 -12.82
C ASP A 102 -3.92 8.06 -11.54
N HIS A 103 -3.09 7.02 -11.63
CA HIS A 103 -2.35 6.43 -10.49
C HIS A 103 -3.24 5.95 -9.33
N ALA A 104 -4.50 5.59 -9.60
CA ALA A 104 -5.43 5.03 -8.61
C ALA A 104 -5.07 3.56 -8.24
N ASN A 105 -3.88 3.37 -7.68
CA ASN A 105 -3.23 2.07 -7.48
C ASN A 105 -3.29 1.52 -6.05
N LYS A 106 -3.93 2.24 -5.13
CA LYS A 106 -4.17 1.81 -3.74
C LYS A 106 -4.85 0.44 -3.63
N ASN A 107 -5.74 0.14 -4.58
CA ASN A 107 -6.45 -1.13 -4.65
C ASN A 107 -6.14 -1.83 -5.99
N PRO A 108 -5.42 -2.97 -5.99
CA PRO A 108 -5.16 -3.75 -7.20
C PRO A 108 -6.43 -4.13 -7.97
N ALA A 109 -7.57 -4.29 -7.29
CA ALA A 109 -8.87 -4.57 -7.92
C ALA A 109 -9.40 -3.42 -8.79
N LYS A 110 -8.78 -2.24 -8.75
CA LYS A 110 -9.07 -1.12 -9.66
C LYS A 110 -8.14 -1.08 -10.88
N SER A 111 -7.35 -2.11 -11.11
CA SER A 111 -6.53 -2.22 -12.32
C SER A 111 -7.39 -2.55 -13.54
N PHE A 112 -7.01 -2.04 -14.70
CA PHE A 112 -7.65 -2.26 -16.00
C PHE A 112 -6.81 -3.18 -16.90
N GLY A 113 -5.73 -3.73 -16.38
CA GLY A 113 -4.84 -4.64 -17.11
C GLY A 113 -3.60 -5.02 -16.32
N ILE A 114 -2.79 -5.90 -16.88
CA ILE A 114 -1.55 -6.40 -16.28
C ILE A 114 -0.37 -6.25 -17.22
N VAL A 115 0.82 -6.02 -16.69
CA VAL A 115 2.06 -6.03 -17.48
C VAL A 115 2.50 -7.48 -17.69
N LYS A 116 2.45 -7.96 -18.93
CA LYS A 116 2.87 -9.33 -19.30
C LYS A 116 4.36 -9.43 -19.61
N ALA A 117 4.97 -8.34 -20.07
CA ALA A 117 6.38 -8.28 -20.39
C ALA A 117 6.94 -6.87 -20.25
N SER A 118 8.24 -6.81 -19.96
CA SER A 118 9.08 -5.64 -19.98
C SER A 118 10.43 -6.00 -20.61
N ALA A 119 11.02 -5.09 -21.37
CA ALA A 119 12.40 -5.22 -21.83
C ALA A 119 13.09 -3.87 -21.89
N TYR A 120 14.41 -3.90 -21.75
CA TYR A 120 15.26 -2.79 -22.15
C TYR A 120 15.68 -2.97 -23.61
N HIS A 121 15.28 -2.06 -24.48
CA HIS A 121 15.61 -2.06 -25.89
C HIS A 121 17.02 -1.48 -26.09
N GLU A 122 18.04 -2.33 -26.24
CA GLU A 122 19.44 -1.91 -26.32
C GLU A 122 19.73 -0.85 -27.41
N PRO A 123 19.29 -0.99 -28.67
CA PRO A 123 19.51 0.05 -29.69
C PRO A 123 18.80 1.38 -29.41
N MET A 124 17.53 1.35 -29.01
CA MET A 124 16.71 2.53 -28.75
C MET A 124 16.89 3.08 -27.32
N ARG A 125 17.69 2.44 -26.47
CA ARG A 125 18.04 2.88 -25.11
C ARG A 125 16.83 3.23 -24.23
N ARG A 126 15.75 2.43 -24.32
CA ARG A 126 14.49 2.67 -23.59
C ARG A 126 13.88 1.39 -23.04
N ILE A 127 13.04 1.52 -22.02
CA ILE A 127 12.21 0.44 -21.49
C ILE A 127 10.91 0.37 -22.29
N GLU A 128 10.53 -0.83 -22.69
CA GLU A 128 9.28 -1.13 -23.38
C GLU A 128 8.49 -2.19 -22.62
N LEU A 129 7.16 -2.09 -22.68
CA LEU A 129 6.22 -2.94 -21.97
C LEU A 129 5.19 -3.53 -22.93
N VAL A 130 4.71 -4.73 -22.60
CA VAL A 130 3.44 -5.25 -23.13
C VAL A 130 2.43 -5.31 -22.00
N VAL A 131 1.37 -4.54 -22.15
CA VAL A 131 0.23 -4.49 -21.23
C VAL A 131 -0.93 -5.24 -21.85
N ALA A 132 -1.48 -6.21 -21.12
CA ALA A 132 -2.73 -6.86 -21.47
C ALA A 132 -3.88 -6.11 -20.78
N LEU A 133 -4.61 -5.29 -21.53
CA LEU A 133 -5.81 -4.62 -21.06
C LEU A 133 -6.97 -5.62 -20.94
N ASN A 134 -7.82 -5.43 -19.93
CA ASN A 134 -8.98 -6.26 -19.68
C ASN A 134 -10.11 -5.89 -20.65
N GLY A 135 -10.24 -6.65 -21.74
CA GLY A 135 -11.21 -6.44 -22.81
C GLY A 135 -12.66 -6.74 -22.43
N SER A 136 -12.87 -7.64 -21.46
CA SER A 136 -14.19 -8.07 -21.00
C SER A 136 -14.22 -8.27 -19.48
N LYS A 137 -15.40 -8.59 -18.96
CA LYS A 137 -15.59 -8.94 -17.55
C LYS A 137 -14.79 -10.19 -17.17
N GLU A 138 -14.75 -11.19 -18.03
CA GLU A 138 -14.02 -12.44 -17.81
C GLU A 138 -12.50 -12.19 -17.71
N ALA A 139 -11.97 -11.26 -18.52
CA ALA A 139 -10.58 -10.83 -18.42
C ALA A 139 -10.33 -10.07 -17.12
N ALA A 140 -11.24 -9.17 -16.75
CA ALA A 140 -11.18 -8.41 -15.51
C ALA A 140 -11.20 -9.34 -14.27
N ASP A 141 -12.10 -10.32 -14.22
CA ASP A 141 -12.20 -11.28 -13.12
C ASP A 141 -10.93 -12.15 -13.04
N ARG A 142 -10.42 -12.65 -14.17
CA ARG A 142 -9.19 -13.45 -14.23
C ARG A 142 -7.96 -12.67 -13.79
N ASN A 143 -7.88 -11.40 -14.15
CA ASN A 143 -6.76 -10.52 -13.83
C ASN A 143 -6.97 -9.75 -12.50
N GLY A 144 -8.09 -9.97 -11.80
CA GLY A 144 -8.42 -9.31 -10.54
C GLY A 144 -8.52 -7.78 -10.67
N GLY A 145 -9.29 -7.29 -11.65
CA GLY A 145 -9.41 -5.88 -12.00
C GLY A 145 -10.79 -5.51 -12.56
N LEU A 146 -10.83 -4.42 -13.34
CA LEU A 146 -11.99 -3.85 -14.02
C LEU A 146 -11.78 -3.88 -15.54
N ILE A 147 -12.87 -3.67 -16.29
CA ILE A 147 -12.87 -3.60 -17.76
C ILE A 147 -12.23 -2.28 -18.22
N ALA A 148 -11.30 -2.35 -19.16
CA ALA A 148 -10.57 -1.21 -19.73
C ALA A 148 -11.40 -0.38 -20.74
N ASP A 149 -12.65 -0.06 -20.40
CA ASP A 149 -13.63 0.55 -21.31
C ASP A 149 -13.10 1.79 -22.06
N LYS A 150 -12.57 2.79 -21.34
CA LYS A 150 -12.04 4.03 -21.92
C LYS A 150 -10.81 3.83 -22.81
N GLU A 151 -9.92 2.92 -22.43
CA GLU A 151 -8.71 2.65 -23.21
C GLU A 151 -9.07 1.92 -24.50
N LEU A 152 -9.98 0.95 -24.42
CA LEU A 152 -10.49 0.22 -25.58
C LEU A 152 -11.24 1.15 -26.53
N GLU A 153 -12.06 2.07 -26.01
CA GLU A 153 -12.72 3.10 -26.83
C GLU A 153 -11.69 4.00 -27.53
N LYS A 154 -10.61 4.40 -26.84
CA LYS A 154 -9.54 5.19 -27.45
C LYS A 154 -8.84 4.44 -28.56
N LEU A 155 -8.46 3.18 -28.31
CA LEU A 155 -7.81 2.32 -29.31
C LEU A 155 -8.71 2.08 -30.53
N ALA A 156 -10.01 1.86 -30.31
CA ALA A 156 -10.98 1.66 -31.40
C ALA A 156 -11.18 2.91 -32.28
N ASN A 157 -10.90 4.10 -31.73
CA ASN A 157 -10.98 5.38 -32.44
C ASN A 157 -9.61 5.89 -32.91
N ASP A 158 -8.57 5.06 -32.90
CA ASP A 158 -7.18 5.43 -33.23
C ASP A 158 -6.67 6.64 -32.42
N LYS A 159 -7.14 6.80 -31.17
CA LYS A 159 -6.70 7.87 -30.26
C LYS A 159 -5.59 7.35 -29.35
N GLU A 160 -4.60 8.21 -29.11
CA GLU A 160 -3.48 7.89 -28.24
C GLU A 160 -3.91 7.70 -26.77
N ILE A 161 -3.33 6.67 -26.14
CA ILE A 161 -3.40 6.45 -24.71
C ILE A 161 -2.22 7.17 -24.07
N ALA A 162 -2.50 8.34 -23.49
CA ALA A 162 -1.54 9.01 -22.64
C ALA A 162 -1.24 8.18 -21.39
N VAL A 163 0.02 7.83 -21.18
CA VAL A 163 0.48 7.01 -20.05
C VAL A 163 1.42 7.79 -19.14
N SER A 164 1.41 7.40 -17.88
CA SER A 164 2.29 7.83 -16.80
C SER A 164 2.62 6.60 -15.94
N MET A 165 3.70 6.62 -15.18
CA MET A 165 4.09 5.52 -14.29
C MET A 165 4.58 6.03 -12.96
N ALA A 166 4.64 5.14 -11.99
CA ALA A 166 5.26 5.41 -10.71
C ALA A 166 6.30 4.37 -10.32
N CYS A 167 7.33 4.84 -9.64
CA CYS A 167 8.37 4.00 -9.09
C CYS A 167 8.68 4.40 -7.65
N LYS A 168 9.22 3.45 -6.88
CA LYS A 168 9.80 3.69 -5.57
C LYS A 168 11.31 3.68 -5.71
N ILE A 169 11.97 4.62 -5.07
CA ILE A 169 13.42 4.77 -5.10
C ILE A 169 13.95 4.92 -3.67
N PRO A 170 15.14 4.39 -3.37
CA PRO A 170 15.73 4.51 -2.04
C PRO A 170 16.27 5.92 -1.76
N PHE A 171 16.74 6.64 -2.79
CA PHE A 171 17.29 7.98 -2.71
C PHE A 171 17.45 8.58 -4.11
N ASP A 172 17.56 9.90 -4.17
CA ASP A 172 17.95 10.67 -5.34
C ASP A 172 19.42 11.01 -5.31
N LYS A 173 20.05 11.11 -6.49
CA LYS A 173 21.39 11.67 -6.65
C LYS A 173 21.33 12.92 -7.51
N CYS A 174 21.92 14.02 -7.03
CA CYS A 174 22.06 15.22 -7.86
C CYS A 174 23.01 14.96 -9.04
N SER A 175 22.56 15.18 -10.27
CA SER A 175 23.38 14.95 -11.47
C SER A 175 24.58 15.90 -11.60
N ALA A 176 24.63 16.99 -10.83
CA ALA A 176 25.75 17.92 -10.82
C ALA A 176 26.75 17.71 -9.68
N CYS A 177 26.28 17.59 -8.42
CA CYS A 177 27.16 17.50 -7.25
C CYS A 177 27.19 16.12 -6.57
N GLY A 178 26.36 15.17 -7.01
CA GLY A 178 26.31 13.81 -6.45
C GLY A 178 25.64 13.70 -5.08
N ASN A 179 25.09 14.78 -4.52
CA ASN A 179 24.38 14.75 -3.24
C ASN A 179 23.30 13.66 -3.23
N THR A 180 23.34 12.79 -2.22
CA THR A 180 22.40 11.69 -2.06
C THR A 180 21.30 12.10 -1.07
N ALA A 181 20.07 12.19 -1.55
CA ALA A 181 18.92 12.66 -0.76
C ALA A 181 17.86 11.58 -0.63
N LYS A 182 17.50 11.19 0.59
CA LYS A 182 16.42 10.21 0.85
C LYS A 182 15.04 10.85 0.90
N THR A 183 15.00 12.17 1.05
CA THR A 183 13.78 12.98 1.06
C THR A 183 14.02 14.24 0.25
N ARG A 184 12.94 14.87 -0.21
CA ARG A 184 13.01 16.16 -0.91
C ARG A 184 13.66 17.26 -0.07
N ALA A 185 13.48 17.23 1.26
CA ALA A 185 14.07 18.20 2.18
C ALA A 185 15.61 18.14 2.20
N GLU A 186 16.19 16.98 1.87
CA GLU A 186 17.64 16.74 1.80
C GLU A 186 18.27 17.12 0.45
N TYR A 187 17.49 17.68 -0.48
CA TYR A 187 18.04 18.16 -1.75
C TYR A 187 19.10 19.24 -1.50
N CYS A 188 20.19 19.15 -2.25
CA CYS A 188 21.27 20.12 -2.19
C CYS A 188 20.78 21.50 -2.60
N ASP A 189 21.35 22.51 -1.96
CA ASP A 189 21.13 23.92 -2.26
C ASP A 189 22.34 24.52 -2.97
N SER A 190 22.14 25.71 -3.54
CA SER A 190 23.19 26.50 -4.17
C SER A 190 24.24 26.96 -3.15
N VAL A 191 25.46 27.27 -3.61
CA VAL A 191 26.50 27.87 -2.75
C VAL A 191 26.04 29.23 -2.18
N GLU A 192 25.27 30.00 -2.94
CA GLU A 192 24.71 31.30 -2.52
C GLU A 192 23.74 31.17 -1.34
N ASN A 193 23.01 30.06 -1.26
CA ASN A 193 22.09 29.74 -0.17
C ASN A 193 22.74 28.94 0.97
N GLY A 194 24.07 28.88 1.04
CA GLY A 194 24.81 28.13 2.06
C GLY A 194 24.90 26.62 1.82
N GLY A 195 24.53 26.15 0.62
CA GLY A 195 24.74 24.78 0.17
C GLY A 195 26.11 24.56 -0.47
N HIS A 196 26.30 23.39 -1.08
CA HIS A 196 27.58 22.99 -1.71
C HIS A 196 27.47 22.78 -3.23
N CYS A 197 26.29 22.92 -3.82
CA CYS A 197 26.09 22.65 -5.25
C CYS A 197 26.40 23.89 -6.09
N LYS A 198 27.50 23.84 -6.85
CA LYS A 198 27.90 24.92 -7.77
C LYS A 198 26.91 25.14 -8.92
N ALA A 199 26.13 24.11 -9.27
CA ALA A 199 25.10 24.19 -10.30
C ALA A 199 23.75 24.75 -9.79
N GLY A 200 23.70 25.29 -8.56
CA GLY A 200 22.50 25.90 -8.00
C GLY A 200 21.62 24.96 -7.15
N GLY A 201 21.92 23.66 -7.11
CA GLY A 201 21.25 22.69 -6.24
C GLY A 201 19.86 22.25 -6.73
N LEU A 202 19.50 20.98 -6.45
CA LEU A 202 18.21 20.41 -6.86
C LEU A 202 17.02 21.08 -6.19
N LYS A 203 17.19 21.62 -4.99
CA LYS A 203 16.09 22.12 -4.16
C LYS A 203 15.30 23.24 -4.85
N HIS A 204 16.00 24.10 -5.59
CA HIS A 204 15.42 25.27 -6.24
C HIS A 204 15.62 25.32 -7.76
N ASN A 205 16.53 24.53 -8.33
CA ASN A 205 16.91 24.61 -9.74
C ASN A 205 16.71 23.30 -10.53
N ILE A 206 15.96 22.32 -10.00
CA ILE A 206 15.65 21.10 -10.78
C ILE A 206 14.97 21.44 -12.11
N GLY A 207 15.38 20.77 -13.19
CA GLY A 207 14.93 21.03 -14.57
C GLY A 207 15.59 22.22 -15.26
N ARG A 208 16.46 22.98 -14.57
CA ARG A 208 17.17 24.12 -15.16
C ARG A 208 18.27 23.65 -16.11
N VAL A 209 18.36 24.26 -17.29
CA VAL A 209 19.48 24.08 -18.22
C VAL A 209 20.66 24.92 -17.75
N LEU A 210 21.82 24.28 -17.55
CA LEU A 210 23.08 24.93 -17.19
C LEU A 210 23.77 25.47 -18.45
N GLU A 211 24.84 26.26 -18.25
CA GLU A 211 25.57 26.92 -19.34
C GLU A 211 26.24 25.94 -20.31
N ASP A 212 26.58 24.73 -19.84
CA ASP A 212 27.14 23.63 -20.62
C ASP A 212 26.06 22.80 -21.35
N GLY A 213 24.78 23.19 -21.25
CA GLY A 213 23.65 22.47 -21.83
C GLY A 213 23.13 21.32 -20.96
N HIS A 214 23.75 21.03 -19.81
CA HIS A 214 23.28 20.01 -18.88
C HIS A 214 21.96 20.42 -18.23
N VAL A 215 20.94 19.56 -18.29
CA VAL A 215 19.70 19.78 -17.56
C VAL A 215 19.88 19.28 -16.14
N LEU A 216 19.85 20.16 -15.13
CA LEU A 216 20.00 19.76 -13.74
C LEU A 216 18.82 18.84 -13.33
N HIS A 217 19.12 17.63 -12.87
CA HIS A 217 18.10 16.61 -12.58
C HIS A 217 18.50 15.69 -11.42
N ALA A 218 17.53 14.98 -10.87
CA ALA A 218 17.73 13.92 -9.92
C ALA A 218 17.89 12.59 -10.66
N ASP A 219 19.07 11.97 -10.55
CA ASP A 219 19.27 10.57 -10.93
C ASP A 219 18.59 9.66 -9.92
N ASN A 220 17.87 8.66 -10.42
CA ASN A 220 17.01 7.77 -9.65
C ASN A 220 17.55 6.34 -9.67
N PRO A 221 18.61 6.03 -8.89
CA PRO A 221 19.18 4.70 -8.87
C PRO A 221 18.24 3.70 -8.16
N ASN A 222 18.31 2.45 -8.60
CA ASN A 222 17.60 1.32 -8.02
C ASN A 222 16.08 1.49 -7.93
N PRO A 223 15.41 1.93 -9.01
CA PRO A 223 13.97 2.12 -8.99
C PRO A 223 13.27 0.77 -8.95
N THR A 224 12.12 0.76 -8.30
CA THR A 224 11.17 -0.33 -8.41
C THR A 224 9.92 0.23 -9.04
N PHE A 225 9.58 -0.23 -10.23
CA PHE A 225 8.37 0.18 -10.94
C PHE A 225 7.18 -0.66 -10.49
N PHE A 226 6.04 -0.02 -10.19
CA PHE A 226 4.83 -0.70 -9.70
C PHE A 226 3.53 -0.19 -10.29
N ASP A 227 3.60 0.79 -11.16
CA ASP A 227 2.44 1.46 -11.68
C ASP A 227 2.68 1.83 -13.13
N ILE A 228 1.72 1.51 -13.98
CA ILE A 228 1.53 2.13 -15.27
C ILE A 228 0.08 2.59 -15.33
N SER A 229 -0.17 3.82 -15.74
CA SER A 229 -1.48 4.44 -15.63
C SER A 229 -1.84 5.21 -16.89
N HIS A 230 -3.08 5.05 -17.34
CA HIS A 230 -3.70 6.01 -18.25
C HIS A 230 -3.93 7.34 -17.53
N VAL A 231 -3.58 8.45 -18.15
CA VAL A 231 -3.80 9.79 -17.60
C VAL A 231 -4.58 10.66 -18.57
N PHE A 232 -5.49 11.49 -18.05
CA PHE A 232 -6.33 12.34 -18.91
C PHE A 232 -5.54 13.45 -19.62
N ARG A 233 -4.52 14.02 -18.95
CA ARG A 233 -3.63 15.04 -19.52
C ARG A 233 -2.26 14.43 -19.83
N PRO A 234 -1.95 14.08 -21.10
CA PRO A 234 -0.57 13.90 -21.48
C PRO A 234 0.20 15.20 -21.20
N ALA A 235 1.46 15.08 -20.83
CA ALA A 235 2.39 16.21 -20.81
C ALA A 235 2.64 16.64 -22.27
N ASP A 236 1.72 17.42 -22.82
CA ASP A 236 1.79 17.87 -24.20
C ASP A 236 3.03 18.75 -24.43
N ARG A 237 3.81 18.41 -25.46
CA ARG A 237 5.01 19.13 -25.89
C ARG A 237 4.67 20.31 -26.80
N ILE A 238 3.50 20.30 -27.43
CA ILE A 238 3.10 21.29 -28.45
C ILE A 238 2.45 22.53 -27.82
N ALA A 239 1.94 22.44 -26.58
CA ALA A 239 1.29 23.56 -25.89
C ALA A 239 2.21 24.78 -25.59
N TYR A 240 3.50 24.76 -25.97
CA TYR A 240 4.42 25.90 -25.81
C TYR A 240 5.28 26.23 -27.03
N VAL A 241 5.08 25.59 -28.20
CA VAL A 241 5.82 25.97 -29.43
C VAL A 241 5.24 27.26 -30.06
N SER A 242 4.02 27.67 -29.69
CA SER A 242 3.46 28.98 -30.04
C SER A 242 3.76 30.03 -28.96
N GLY A 243 5.02 30.45 -28.85
CA GLY A 243 5.27 31.89 -28.75
C GLY A 243 5.87 32.50 -27.49
N GLN A 244 6.52 31.78 -26.56
CA GLN A 244 7.31 32.43 -25.49
C GLN A 244 8.53 31.63 -25.01
N LEU A 245 9.56 31.53 -25.85
CA LEU A 245 10.91 31.07 -25.43
C LEU A 245 11.57 32.00 -24.39
N GLN A 246 10.98 33.15 -24.05
CA GLN A 246 11.48 34.07 -23.03
C GLN A 246 10.77 34.01 -21.67
N LYS A 247 9.67 33.25 -21.50
CA LYS A 247 8.87 33.27 -20.25
C LYS A 247 8.81 31.93 -19.49
N ALA A 248 9.52 30.91 -19.95
CA ALA A 248 9.62 29.62 -19.26
C ALA A 248 10.64 29.61 -18.09
N ALA A 249 11.46 30.65 -17.94
CA ALA A 249 12.45 30.74 -16.86
C ALA A 249 11.85 31.02 -15.47
N SER A 250 10.54 31.36 -15.36
CA SER A 250 9.91 31.80 -14.11
C SER A 250 8.96 30.79 -13.46
N ASN A 251 8.72 29.61 -14.05
CA ASN A 251 7.84 28.60 -13.46
C ASN A 251 8.66 27.44 -12.86
N ARG A 252 8.55 27.27 -11.54
CA ARG A 252 9.13 26.17 -10.77
C ARG A 252 8.77 24.82 -11.38
N CYS A 253 9.78 24.00 -11.69
CA CYS A 253 9.60 22.60 -12.06
C CYS A 253 9.07 21.82 -10.85
N ILE A 254 7.99 21.07 -11.02
CA ILE A 254 7.46 20.16 -10.00
C ILE A 254 8.26 18.86 -10.10
N SER A 255 8.90 18.42 -9.02
CA SER A 255 9.68 17.17 -9.05
C SER A 255 8.77 15.95 -9.08
N GLY A 256 9.26 14.79 -9.52
CA GLY A 256 8.44 13.57 -9.55
C GLY A 256 7.96 13.13 -8.18
N VAL A 257 8.72 13.45 -7.13
CA VAL A 257 8.33 13.24 -5.72
C VAL A 257 7.17 14.15 -5.34
N GLU A 258 7.27 15.44 -5.64
CA GLU A 258 6.21 16.42 -5.36
C GLU A 258 4.93 16.07 -6.12
N LEU A 259 5.05 15.60 -7.36
CA LEU A 259 3.91 15.16 -8.16
C LEU A 259 3.26 13.89 -7.56
N ALA A 260 4.07 12.94 -7.06
CA ALA A 260 3.57 11.74 -6.40
C ALA A 260 2.78 12.08 -5.12
N GLU A 261 3.29 13.02 -4.31
CA GLU A 261 2.63 13.53 -3.11
C GLU A 261 1.27 14.18 -3.46
N GLN A 262 1.22 15.04 -4.48
CA GLN A 262 -0.01 15.71 -4.91
C GLN A 262 -1.07 14.75 -5.45
N LEU A 263 -0.64 13.70 -6.17
CA LEU A 263 -1.54 12.69 -6.74
C LEU A 263 -1.93 11.60 -5.71
N GLY A 264 -1.31 11.62 -4.51
CA GLY A 264 -1.57 10.62 -3.47
C GLY A 264 -1.18 9.20 -3.88
N VAL A 265 -0.14 9.07 -4.73
CA VAL A 265 0.35 7.79 -5.23
C VAL A 265 1.02 7.03 -4.10
N THR A 266 0.60 5.78 -3.91
CA THR A 266 1.16 4.90 -2.88
C THR A 266 1.71 3.65 -3.53
N ALA A 267 2.89 3.23 -3.11
CA ALA A 267 3.41 1.92 -3.49
C ALA A 267 2.48 0.83 -2.95
N PRO A 268 2.23 -0.27 -3.70
CA PRO A 268 1.49 -1.41 -3.21
C PRO A 268 2.04 -1.86 -1.87
N ILE A 269 1.17 -2.37 -1.00
CA ILE A 269 1.50 -2.71 0.38
C ILE A 269 2.51 -3.88 0.47
N GLY A 270 3.06 -4.38 -0.64
CA GLY A 270 4.07 -5.43 -0.75
C GLY A 270 5.50 -4.99 -1.13
N PHE A 271 5.78 -3.68 -1.15
CA PHE A 271 6.73 -3.08 -2.10
C PHE A 271 8.04 -2.51 -1.50
N ASP A 272 8.62 -3.15 -0.49
CA ASP A 272 10.02 -2.91 -0.16
C ASP A 272 10.90 -3.88 -0.97
N ILE A 273 11.74 -3.37 -1.88
CA ILE A 273 12.93 -4.12 -2.28
C ILE A 273 13.82 -4.18 -1.03
N GLY A 274 13.62 -5.27 -0.30
CA GLY A 274 14.00 -5.51 1.09
C GLY A 274 13.12 -6.57 1.75
N GLY A 275 11.94 -6.84 1.20
CA GLY A 275 11.10 -7.98 1.53
C GLY A 275 9.66 -7.74 1.09
N VAL A 276 8.99 -8.81 0.64
CA VAL A 276 7.56 -8.97 0.93
C VAL A 276 7.38 -8.52 2.39
N PRO A 277 6.38 -7.68 2.74
CA PRO A 277 6.08 -7.35 4.13
C PRO A 277 6.10 -8.69 4.83
N ALA A 278 7.02 -8.86 5.79
CA ALA A 278 7.27 -10.16 6.39
C ALA A 278 5.90 -10.79 6.65
N ALA A 279 5.64 -12.03 6.23
CA ALA A 279 4.27 -12.59 6.13
C ALA A 279 3.31 -12.14 7.26
N ARG A 280 3.85 -12.05 8.48
CA ARG A 280 3.38 -11.24 9.62
C ARG A 280 2.58 -9.95 9.30
N VAL A 281 3.16 -8.96 8.62
CA VAL A 281 2.55 -7.66 8.32
C VAL A 281 1.38 -7.83 7.37
N GLN A 282 1.51 -8.71 6.37
CA GLN A 282 0.41 -9.04 5.47
C GLN A 282 -0.76 -9.67 6.23
N SER A 283 -0.50 -10.64 7.11
CA SER A 283 -1.53 -11.23 7.96
C SER A 283 -2.17 -10.21 8.90
N GLN A 284 -1.40 -9.25 9.43
CA GLN A 284 -1.94 -8.14 10.23
C GLN A 284 -2.82 -7.18 9.42
N LEU A 285 -2.51 -6.94 8.14
CA LEU A 285 -3.35 -6.12 7.26
C LEU A 285 -4.65 -6.81 6.88
N GLU A 286 -4.61 -8.12 6.64
CA GLU A 286 -5.80 -8.93 6.42
C GLU A 286 -6.70 -8.92 7.68
N ALA A 287 -6.10 -9.08 8.86
CA ALA A 287 -6.79 -8.95 10.14
C ALA A 287 -7.41 -7.54 10.33
N LEU A 288 -6.65 -6.48 10.08
CA LEU A 288 -7.14 -5.09 10.17
C LEU A 288 -8.33 -4.85 9.23
N THR A 289 -8.26 -5.35 8.01
CA THR A 289 -9.35 -5.22 7.02
C THR A 289 -10.63 -5.88 7.54
N GLN A 290 -10.52 -7.07 8.12
CA GLN A 290 -11.66 -7.79 8.68
C GLN A 290 -12.23 -7.11 9.92
N LEU A 291 -11.38 -6.62 10.82
CA LEU A 291 -11.82 -5.88 12.00
C LEU A 291 -12.52 -4.57 11.61
N ALA A 292 -12.02 -3.85 10.59
CA ALA A 292 -12.69 -2.67 10.06
C ALA A 292 -14.04 -2.98 9.39
N GLN A 293 -14.19 -4.15 8.76
CA GLN A 293 -15.50 -4.61 8.26
C GLN A 293 -16.45 -4.97 9.41
N ALA A 294 -15.95 -5.65 10.44
CA ALA A 294 -16.73 -5.98 11.64
C ALA A 294 -17.16 -4.73 12.42
N GLU A 295 -16.38 -3.65 12.45
CA GLU A 295 -16.81 -2.34 12.99
C GLU A 295 -18.06 -1.79 12.32
N LYS A 296 -18.09 -1.84 10.98
CA LYS A 296 -19.24 -1.37 10.22
C LYS A 296 -20.49 -2.21 10.49
N ALA A 297 -20.32 -3.53 10.68
CA ALA A 297 -21.42 -4.43 11.04
C ALA A 297 -21.88 -4.23 12.49
N ALA A 298 -20.95 -4.02 13.43
CA ALA A 298 -21.21 -3.80 14.84
C ALA A 298 -21.99 -2.51 15.11
N ALA A 299 -21.86 -1.49 14.26
CA ALA A 299 -22.66 -0.26 14.34
C ALA A 299 -24.18 -0.51 14.26
N GLY A 300 -24.61 -1.67 13.74
CA GLY A 300 -26.01 -2.10 13.71
C GLY A 300 -26.46 -2.92 14.94
N GLY A 301 -25.60 -3.12 15.95
CA GLY A 301 -25.94 -3.84 17.19
C GLY A 301 -26.06 -5.37 17.06
N GLY A 302 -25.71 -5.96 15.91
CA GLY A 302 -25.75 -7.40 15.69
C GLY A 302 -24.91 -8.17 16.71
N ASN A 303 -25.46 -9.22 17.34
CA ASN A 303 -24.84 -10.04 18.39
C ASN A 303 -24.40 -9.29 19.67
N TRP A 304 -24.89 -8.06 19.88
CA TRP A 304 -24.56 -7.28 21.08
C TRP A 304 -25.01 -7.96 22.37
N ALA A 305 -26.27 -8.38 22.47
CA ALA A 305 -26.83 -8.94 23.71
C ALA A 305 -26.00 -10.12 24.24
N GLN A 306 -25.55 -11.00 23.35
CA GLN A 306 -24.68 -12.13 23.71
C GLN A 306 -23.33 -11.64 24.24
N THR A 307 -22.71 -10.66 23.55
CA THR A 307 -21.41 -10.12 23.94
C THR A 307 -21.48 -9.36 25.27
N ALA A 308 -22.54 -8.57 25.48
CA ALA A 308 -22.79 -7.85 26.72
C ALA A 308 -22.97 -8.81 27.91
N LEU A 309 -23.76 -9.88 27.75
CA LEU A 309 -23.92 -10.91 28.78
C LEU A 309 -22.59 -11.63 29.09
N ALA A 310 -21.86 -12.03 28.04
CA ALA A 310 -20.60 -12.75 28.15
C ALA A 310 -19.45 -11.93 28.77
N SER A 311 -19.63 -10.60 28.87
CA SER A 311 -18.63 -9.67 29.42
C SER A 311 -19.05 -9.10 30.78
N SER A 312 -20.17 -9.56 31.34
CA SER A 312 -20.59 -9.14 32.68
C SER A 312 -19.62 -9.63 33.75
N GLU A 313 -19.42 -8.83 34.82
CA GLU A 313 -18.44 -9.11 35.86
C GLU A 313 -18.66 -10.46 36.57
N THR A 314 -19.90 -10.97 36.57
CA THR A 314 -20.22 -12.27 37.17
C THR A 314 -19.52 -13.42 36.45
N VAL A 315 -19.36 -13.34 35.12
CA VAL A 315 -18.76 -14.40 34.28
C VAL A 315 -17.39 -14.01 33.70
N GLN A 316 -17.06 -12.72 33.68
CA GLN A 316 -15.77 -12.17 33.27
C GLN A 316 -15.23 -11.21 34.37
N PRO A 317 -14.77 -11.76 35.52
CA PRO A 317 -14.16 -10.95 36.57
C PRO A 317 -12.87 -10.29 36.07
N PRO A 318 -12.43 -9.18 36.68
CA PRO A 318 -11.15 -8.53 36.37
C PRO A 318 -9.97 -9.50 36.37
N LEU A 319 -9.06 -9.31 35.42
CA LEU A 319 -7.88 -10.17 35.31
C LEU A 319 -6.98 -9.98 36.54
N ASP A 320 -6.64 -11.08 37.23
CA ASP A 320 -5.62 -11.05 38.28
C ASP A 320 -4.22 -10.97 37.66
N VAL A 321 -3.74 -9.74 37.47
CA VAL A 321 -2.43 -9.45 36.88
C VAL A 321 -1.28 -10.03 37.72
N ASN A 322 -1.46 -10.22 39.04
CA ASN A 322 -0.41 -10.79 39.91
C ASN A 322 -0.21 -12.29 39.68
N SER A 323 -1.24 -12.98 39.19
CA SER A 323 -1.15 -14.39 38.79
C SER A 323 -0.38 -14.60 37.48
N CYS A 324 -0.08 -13.52 36.74
CA CYS A 324 0.62 -13.58 35.47
C CYS A 324 2.09 -13.99 35.69
N PRO A 325 2.61 -15.02 34.99
CA PRO A 325 4.01 -15.40 35.11
C PRO A 325 4.95 -14.25 34.75
N SER A 326 6.04 -14.10 35.53
CA SER A 326 7.05 -13.06 35.29
C SER A 326 7.93 -13.42 34.09
N VAL A 327 7.44 -13.12 32.89
CA VAL A 327 8.13 -13.37 31.61
C VAL A 327 7.97 -12.17 30.67
N LYS A 328 8.56 -12.25 29.47
CA LYS A 328 8.44 -11.18 28.46
C LYS A 328 6.98 -11.02 28.01
N MET A 329 6.54 -9.78 27.82
CA MET A 329 5.17 -9.48 27.38
C MET A 329 4.79 -10.24 26.11
N SER A 330 5.67 -10.29 25.11
CA SER A 330 5.43 -11.03 23.86
C SER A 330 5.12 -12.52 24.07
N GLU A 331 5.68 -13.14 25.12
CA GLU A 331 5.41 -14.54 25.49
C GLU A 331 4.06 -14.69 26.20
N VAL A 332 3.71 -13.73 27.07
CA VAL A 332 2.36 -13.63 27.68
C VAL A 332 1.29 -13.50 26.60
N LEU A 333 1.49 -12.56 25.67
CA LEU A 333 0.59 -12.35 24.54
C LEU A 333 0.44 -13.62 23.71
N ARG A 334 1.54 -14.36 23.46
CA ARG A 334 1.49 -15.62 22.73
C ARG A 334 0.64 -16.67 23.45
N GLY A 335 0.78 -16.81 24.77
CA GLY A 335 -0.03 -17.75 25.54
C GLY A 335 -1.52 -17.40 25.49
N LEU A 336 -1.86 -16.12 25.61
CA LEU A 336 -3.24 -15.64 25.52
C LEU A 336 -3.84 -15.93 24.13
N THR A 337 -3.14 -15.59 23.05
CA THR A 337 -3.62 -15.83 21.68
C THR A 337 -3.71 -17.33 21.38
N ASP A 338 -2.77 -18.13 21.89
CA ASP A 338 -2.81 -19.59 21.79
C ASP A 338 -4.02 -20.20 22.52
N ALA A 339 -4.62 -19.49 23.49
CA ALA A 339 -5.84 -19.90 24.18
C ALA A 339 -7.10 -19.19 23.64
N GLY A 340 -6.97 -18.42 22.56
CA GLY A 340 -8.06 -17.66 21.94
C GLY A 340 -8.56 -16.49 22.78
N VAL A 341 -7.68 -15.86 23.57
CA VAL A 341 -8.00 -14.73 24.45
C VAL A 341 -7.58 -13.40 23.82
N ILE A 342 -8.52 -12.45 23.80
CA ILE A 342 -8.27 -11.03 23.54
C ILE A 342 -8.80 -10.27 24.75
N LEU A 343 -7.91 -9.54 25.43
CA LEU A 343 -8.24 -8.85 26.67
C LEU A 343 -9.15 -7.64 26.40
N PRO A 344 -10.18 -7.40 27.23
CA PRO A 344 -10.94 -6.15 27.19
C PRO A 344 -10.03 -4.98 27.60
N VAL A 345 -10.44 -3.76 27.25
CA VAL A 345 -9.61 -2.55 27.46
C VAL A 345 -9.18 -2.38 28.92
N ARG A 346 -10.08 -2.69 29.88
CA ARG A 346 -9.79 -2.73 31.31
C ARG A 346 -8.57 -3.57 31.63
N ASP A 347 -8.58 -4.83 31.21
CA ASP A 347 -7.55 -5.81 31.57
C ASP A 347 -6.26 -5.60 30.75
N PHE A 348 -6.38 -5.06 29.53
CA PHE A 348 -5.22 -4.61 28.75
C PHE A 348 -4.47 -3.46 29.43
N LEU A 349 -5.18 -2.44 29.92
CA LEU A 349 -4.57 -1.32 30.65
C LEU A 349 -3.97 -1.79 31.98
N ALA A 350 -4.66 -2.70 32.68
CA ALA A 350 -4.14 -3.32 33.90
C ALA A 350 -2.82 -4.06 33.64
N LEU A 351 -2.73 -4.78 32.52
CA LEU A 351 -1.54 -5.56 32.16
C LEU A 351 -0.38 -4.69 31.63
N THR A 352 -0.69 -3.63 30.88
CA THR A 352 0.34 -2.83 30.16
C THR A 352 0.76 -1.57 30.90
N VAL A 353 -0.21 -0.81 31.42
CA VAL A 353 0.00 0.48 32.11
C VAL A 353 -0.02 0.31 33.64
N LYS A 354 -0.33 -0.90 34.14
CA LYS A 354 -0.51 -1.18 35.58
C LYS A 354 -1.57 -0.29 36.22
N SER A 355 -2.55 0.13 35.44
CA SER A 355 -3.68 0.95 35.88
C SER A 355 -4.97 0.39 35.32
N ALA A 356 -5.96 0.23 36.18
CA ALA A 356 -7.32 -0.16 35.82
C ALA A 356 -8.34 0.90 36.31
N ASP A 357 -7.91 2.17 36.39
CA ASP A 357 -8.76 3.25 36.84
C ASP A 357 -9.98 3.40 35.92
N ALA A 358 -11.18 3.38 36.51
CA ALA A 358 -12.44 3.37 35.76
C ALA A 358 -12.59 4.60 34.85
N LYS A 359 -12.11 5.77 35.27
CA LYS A 359 -12.18 6.99 34.44
C LYS A 359 -11.30 6.87 33.19
N LEU A 360 -10.09 6.35 33.34
CA LEU A 360 -9.18 6.10 32.21
C LEU A 360 -9.76 5.05 31.27
N VAL A 361 -10.30 3.95 31.81
CA VAL A 361 -10.94 2.87 31.03
C VAL A 361 -12.08 3.43 30.18
N SER A 362 -13.01 4.18 30.77
CA SER A 362 -14.12 4.80 30.03
C SER A 362 -13.61 5.81 28.99
N ALA A 363 -12.61 6.63 29.33
CA ALA A 363 -12.09 7.64 28.41
C ALA A 363 -11.40 7.02 27.18
N VAL A 364 -10.68 5.91 27.35
CA VAL A 364 -10.11 5.13 26.24
C VAL A 364 -11.22 4.44 25.45
N ALA A 365 -12.21 3.84 26.13
CA ALA A 365 -13.33 3.18 25.47
C ALA A 365 -14.11 4.13 24.53
N TYR A 366 -14.30 5.40 24.91
CA TYR A 366 -14.93 6.40 24.05
C TYR A 366 -14.13 6.73 22.77
N ALA A 367 -12.82 6.47 22.75
CA ALA A 367 -11.98 6.68 21.58
C ALA A 367 -11.91 5.47 20.63
N LEU A 368 -12.39 4.29 21.05
CA LEU A 368 -12.34 3.04 20.29
C LEU A 368 -13.31 2.92 19.11
N PRO A 369 -14.49 3.57 19.08
CA PRO A 369 -15.38 3.47 17.92
C PRO A 369 -14.69 3.91 16.62
N ASN A 370 -14.76 3.04 15.61
CA ASN A 370 -14.12 3.20 14.29
C ASN A 370 -12.58 3.27 14.32
N VAL A 371 -11.93 2.79 15.37
CA VAL A 371 -10.45 2.84 15.48
C VAL A 371 -9.78 2.00 14.38
N PHE A 372 -10.33 0.83 14.02
CA PHE A 372 -9.78 0.00 12.96
C PHE A 372 -10.01 0.62 11.58
N SER A 373 -11.19 1.20 11.35
CA SER A 373 -11.50 1.94 10.13
C SER A 373 -10.62 3.18 9.96
N LYS A 374 -10.30 3.89 11.05
CA LYS A 374 -9.34 5.01 11.03
C LYS A 374 -7.93 4.53 10.68
N LEU A 375 -7.45 3.48 11.37
CA LEU A 375 -6.13 2.89 11.11
C LEU A 375 -5.99 2.34 9.69
N ALA A 376 -7.03 1.71 9.14
CA ALA A 376 -7.02 1.19 7.78
C ALA A 376 -6.92 2.29 6.70
N ASN A 377 -7.28 3.53 7.04
CA ASN A 377 -7.14 4.69 6.16
C ASN A 377 -5.88 5.53 6.46
N ASP A 378 -5.07 5.13 7.45
CA ASP A 378 -3.85 5.82 7.82
C ASP A 378 -2.75 5.56 6.77
N VAL A 379 -2.02 6.62 6.40
CA VAL A 379 -0.94 6.58 5.41
C VAL A 379 0.26 5.77 5.94
N ASP A 380 0.47 5.78 7.26
CA ASP A 380 1.61 5.12 7.92
C ASP A 380 1.26 3.74 8.51
N VAL A 381 0.09 3.20 8.19
CA VAL A 381 -0.41 1.93 8.77
C VAL A 381 0.57 0.77 8.62
N VAL A 382 1.27 0.66 7.48
CA VAL A 382 2.25 -0.41 7.24
C VAL A 382 3.43 -0.28 8.20
N SER A 383 3.95 0.93 8.37
CA SER A 383 5.06 1.19 9.30
C SER A 383 4.65 0.94 10.76
N LEU A 384 3.42 1.28 11.12
CA LEU A 384 2.85 0.99 12.44
C LEU A 384 2.75 -0.52 12.68
N LEU A 385 2.33 -1.30 11.68
CA LEU A 385 2.20 -2.77 11.79
C LEU A 385 3.55 -3.49 11.76
N GLU A 386 4.52 -2.98 11.02
CA GLU A 386 5.90 -3.46 11.04
C GLU A 386 6.54 -3.30 12.42
N ASN A 387 6.30 -2.15 13.05
CA ASN A 387 6.81 -1.80 14.37
C ASN A 387 5.82 -2.13 15.50
N ASN A 388 4.85 -3.02 15.25
CA ASN A 388 3.84 -3.36 16.25
C ASN A 388 4.48 -4.10 17.44
N VAL A 389 4.62 -3.39 18.56
CA VAL A 389 5.21 -3.89 19.82
C VAL A 389 4.39 -4.99 20.49
N TYR A 390 3.14 -5.18 20.08
CA TYR A 390 2.23 -6.18 20.64
C TYR A 390 2.19 -7.49 19.85
N TYR A 391 3.03 -7.63 18.81
CA TYR A 391 3.08 -8.88 18.07
C TYR A 391 3.59 -10.03 18.96
N PRO A 392 2.85 -11.15 19.09
CA PRO A 392 3.25 -12.25 19.98
C PRO A 392 4.58 -12.90 19.59
N ALA A 393 5.23 -13.52 20.57
CA ALA A 393 6.39 -14.39 20.34
C ALA A 393 5.99 -15.65 19.56
N ASN A 394 6.99 -16.38 19.03
CA ASN A 394 6.74 -17.62 18.30
C ASN A 394 6.15 -18.73 19.18
N ALA A 395 6.52 -18.77 20.46
CA ALA A 395 6.04 -19.76 21.41
C ALA A 395 5.95 -19.15 22.82
N ALA A 396 5.01 -19.66 23.62
CA ALA A 396 4.85 -19.30 25.03
C ALA A 396 5.43 -20.41 25.94
N PRO A 397 6.09 -20.04 27.06
CA PRO A 397 6.51 -21.00 28.10
C PRO A 397 5.33 -21.79 28.67
N HIS A 398 5.61 -22.99 29.20
CA HIS A 398 4.58 -23.86 29.75
C HIS A 398 3.76 -23.20 30.87
N SER A 399 4.40 -22.45 31.78
CA SER A 399 3.72 -21.70 32.86
C SER A 399 2.71 -20.69 32.33
N VAL A 400 3.05 -19.98 31.25
CA VAL A 400 2.18 -19.01 30.58
C VAL A 400 1.01 -19.71 29.90
N ARG A 401 1.25 -20.84 29.23
CA ARG A 401 0.19 -21.61 28.56
C ARG A 401 -0.86 -22.10 29.55
N VAL A 402 -0.43 -22.68 30.67
CA VAL A 402 -1.33 -23.14 31.75
C VAL A 402 -2.12 -21.97 32.35
N TRP A 403 -1.47 -20.83 32.57
CA TRP A 403 -2.15 -19.63 33.04
C TRP A 403 -3.18 -19.11 32.02
N ALA A 404 -2.81 -19.00 30.74
CA ALA A 404 -3.68 -18.52 29.68
C ALA A 404 -4.89 -19.44 29.45
N GLU A 405 -4.74 -20.76 29.58
CA GLU A 405 -5.85 -21.71 29.53
C GLU A 405 -6.86 -21.48 30.67
N LYS A 406 -6.40 -21.16 31.88
CA LYS A 406 -7.29 -20.78 32.99
C LYS A 406 -8.04 -19.48 32.69
N VAL A 407 -7.33 -18.50 32.13
CA VAL A 407 -7.89 -17.20 31.72
C VAL A 407 -8.90 -17.35 30.57
N ALA A 408 -8.72 -18.33 29.69
CA ALA A 408 -9.59 -18.54 28.53
C ALA A 408 -11.04 -18.81 28.89
N HIS A 409 -11.31 -19.45 30.03
CA HIS A 409 -12.68 -19.69 30.51
C HIS A 409 -13.47 -18.39 30.71
N THR A 410 -12.80 -17.31 31.12
CA THR A 410 -13.42 -16.02 31.42
C THR A 410 -13.20 -14.98 30.32
N HIS A 411 -12.13 -15.09 29.51
CA HIS A 411 -11.72 -14.03 28.57
C HIS A 411 -11.58 -14.46 27.10
N SER A 412 -11.79 -15.73 26.75
CA SER A 412 -11.68 -16.16 25.34
C SER A 412 -12.75 -15.52 24.45
N VAL A 413 -12.35 -15.06 23.27
CA VAL A 413 -13.24 -14.49 22.23
C VAL A 413 -13.72 -15.51 21.20
N LEU A 414 -13.33 -16.78 21.36
CA LEU A 414 -13.82 -17.86 20.51
C LEU A 414 -15.33 -18.05 20.71
N PRO A 415 -16.13 -18.30 19.65
CA PRO A 415 -17.58 -18.32 19.73
C PRO A 415 -18.13 -19.27 20.81
N ALA A 416 -17.57 -20.48 20.93
CA ALA A 416 -18.00 -21.45 21.92
C ALA A 416 -17.80 -20.98 23.38
N ASN A 417 -16.73 -20.24 23.66
CA ASN A 417 -16.47 -19.70 24.99
C ASN A 417 -17.34 -18.48 25.29
N VAL A 418 -17.56 -17.61 24.30
CA VAL A 418 -18.45 -16.45 24.43
C VAL A 418 -19.89 -16.92 24.67
N GLU A 419 -20.36 -17.89 23.90
CA GLU A 419 -21.69 -18.48 24.06
C GLU A 419 -21.88 -19.12 25.44
N LYS A 420 -20.90 -19.90 25.90
CA LYS A 420 -20.94 -20.51 27.24
C LYS A 420 -21.01 -19.46 28.35
N ARG A 421 -20.25 -18.36 28.23
CA ARG A 421 -20.31 -17.27 29.22
C ARG A 421 -21.64 -16.53 29.17
N ALA A 422 -22.17 -16.23 27.98
CA ALA A 422 -23.48 -15.60 27.84
C ALA A 422 -24.59 -16.46 28.48
N TYR A 423 -24.54 -17.78 28.26
CA TYR A 423 -25.47 -18.73 28.87
C TYR A 423 -25.37 -18.74 30.41
N LEU A 424 -24.15 -18.79 30.96
CA LEU A 424 -23.92 -18.73 32.41
C LEU A 424 -24.39 -17.41 33.03
N ALA A 425 -24.21 -16.28 32.33
CA ALA A 425 -24.69 -14.98 32.79
C ALA A 425 -26.22 -14.93 32.83
N ALA A 426 -26.89 -15.47 31.80
CA ALA A 426 -28.34 -15.59 31.76
C ALA A 426 -28.89 -16.49 32.89
N LEU A 427 -28.23 -17.63 33.17
CA LEU A 427 -28.59 -18.50 34.30
C LEU A 427 -28.43 -17.82 35.67
N ARG A 428 -27.56 -16.82 35.76
CA ARG A 428 -27.33 -16.01 36.97
C ARG A 428 -28.20 -14.75 37.01
N ASP A 429 -29.25 -14.69 36.19
CA ASP A 429 -30.19 -13.57 36.08
C ASP A 429 -29.52 -12.21 35.78
N THR A 430 -28.37 -12.25 35.08
CA THR A 430 -27.69 -11.04 34.63
C THR A 430 -28.37 -10.51 33.37
N ARG A 431 -28.68 -9.21 33.34
CA ARG A 431 -29.29 -8.56 32.17
C ARG A 431 -28.23 -7.97 31.25
N ALA A 432 -28.48 -8.04 29.95
CA ALA A 432 -27.63 -7.39 28.95
C ALA A 432 -27.73 -5.87 29.11
N VAL A 433 -26.59 -5.19 29.10
CA VAL A 433 -26.52 -3.72 29.07
C VAL A 433 -26.94 -3.23 27.68
N GLU A 434 -27.56 -2.06 27.59
CA GLU A 434 -27.89 -1.44 26.31
C GLU A 434 -26.63 -1.11 25.50
N PHE A 435 -26.75 -1.11 24.16
CA PHE A 435 -25.64 -0.77 23.30
C PHE A 435 -25.28 0.71 23.47
N PRO A 436 -24.02 1.08 23.75
CA PRO A 436 -23.65 2.47 23.94
C PRO A 436 -23.87 3.28 22.66
N SER A 437 -24.67 4.33 22.74
CA SER A 437 -24.95 5.27 21.63
C SER A 437 -24.20 6.59 21.74
N ASP A 438 -23.64 6.90 22.92
CA ASP A 438 -23.04 8.20 23.21
C ASP A 438 -21.62 8.31 22.65
N LYS A 439 -21.41 9.34 21.81
CA LYS A 439 -20.08 9.76 21.36
C LYS A 439 -19.60 10.90 22.25
N GLN A 440 -18.54 10.66 23.01
CA GLN A 440 -17.87 11.71 23.79
C GLN A 440 -16.49 12.01 23.21
N ALA A 441 -16.06 13.27 23.31
CA ALA A 441 -14.74 13.69 22.88
C ALA A 441 -13.68 13.18 23.87
N SER A 442 -12.68 12.46 23.36
CA SER A 442 -11.54 11.97 24.14
C SER A 442 -10.31 12.87 23.91
N GLY A 443 -9.42 12.96 24.90
CA GLY A 443 -8.18 13.71 24.78
C GLY A 443 -7.15 13.03 23.87
N LYS A 444 -6.03 13.72 23.65
CA LYS A 444 -4.93 13.23 22.80
C LYS A 444 -4.25 11.97 23.38
N ALA A 445 -4.11 11.89 24.70
CA ALA A 445 -3.45 10.77 25.36
C ALA A 445 -4.30 9.49 25.31
N GLU A 446 -5.60 9.63 25.49
CA GLU A 446 -6.58 8.54 25.44
C GLU A 446 -6.73 7.99 24.02
N THR A 447 -6.69 8.89 23.02
CA THR A 447 -6.67 8.51 21.60
C THR A 447 -5.42 7.69 21.26
N ALA A 448 -4.25 8.06 21.80
CA ALA A 448 -3.03 7.28 21.62
C ALA A 448 -3.13 5.89 22.28
N LEU A 449 -3.65 5.81 23.50
CA LEU A 449 -3.89 4.52 24.18
C LEU A 449 -4.89 3.63 23.42
N ALA A 450 -5.93 4.22 22.84
CA ALA A 450 -6.88 3.52 21.98
C ALA A 450 -6.20 2.95 20.72
N GLN A 451 -5.27 3.70 20.12
CA GLN A 451 -4.46 3.22 19.00
C GLN A 451 -3.54 2.05 19.41
N HIS A 452 -2.88 2.13 20.57
CA HIS A 452 -2.10 1.03 21.12
C HIS A 452 -2.95 -0.23 21.37
N TYR A 453 -4.14 -0.07 21.93
CA TYR A 453 -5.08 -1.19 22.13
C TYR A 453 -5.55 -1.80 20.80
N ALA A 454 -5.78 -0.97 19.77
CA ALA A 454 -6.12 -1.46 18.44
C ALA A 454 -4.97 -2.26 17.81
N LEU A 455 -3.71 -1.79 17.93
CA LEU A 455 -2.52 -2.53 17.47
C LEU A 455 -2.38 -3.88 18.17
N TYR A 456 -2.65 -3.94 19.48
CA TYR A 456 -2.73 -5.19 20.23
C TYR A 456 -3.80 -6.12 19.67
N LYS A 457 -5.03 -5.64 19.46
CA LYS A 457 -6.13 -6.45 18.91
C LYS A 457 -5.84 -6.99 17.53
N ILE A 458 -5.23 -6.19 16.65
CA ILE A 458 -4.83 -6.62 15.30
C ILE A 458 -3.84 -7.79 15.41
N ALA A 459 -2.78 -7.64 16.21
CA ALA A 459 -1.78 -8.69 16.41
C ALA A 459 -2.39 -9.97 17.03
N ALA A 460 -3.23 -9.81 18.06
CA ALA A 460 -3.87 -10.93 18.73
C ALA A 460 -4.84 -11.68 17.80
N PHE A 461 -5.69 -10.96 17.08
CA PHE A 461 -6.63 -11.54 16.12
C PHE A 461 -5.90 -12.26 14.98
N THR A 462 -4.81 -11.69 14.47
CA THR A 462 -3.96 -12.32 13.43
C THR A 462 -3.52 -13.72 13.85
N THR A 463 -2.90 -13.84 15.02
CA THR A 463 -2.38 -15.13 15.52
C THR A 463 -3.48 -16.12 15.92
N ILE A 464 -4.65 -15.62 16.36
CA ILE A 464 -5.82 -16.47 16.60
C ILE A 464 -6.33 -17.06 15.27
N CYS A 465 -6.40 -16.26 14.20
CA CYS A 465 -6.79 -16.73 12.87
C CYS A 465 -5.81 -17.77 12.30
N GLU A 466 -4.51 -17.61 12.53
CA GLU A 466 -3.50 -18.60 12.13
C GLU A 466 -3.75 -19.97 12.78
N LYS A 467 -4.20 -19.99 14.05
CA LYS A 467 -4.37 -21.21 14.83
C LYS A 467 -5.75 -21.85 14.69
N TYR A 468 -6.80 -21.04 14.75
CA TYR A 468 -8.18 -21.50 14.82
C TYR A 468 -8.93 -21.32 13.49
N GLY A 469 -8.25 -20.80 12.47
CA GLY A 469 -8.87 -20.41 11.21
C GLY A 469 -9.55 -19.05 11.30
N ASN A 470 -9.85 -18.48 10.13
CA ASN A 470 -10.54 -17.21 10.04
C ASN A 470 -12.05 -17.40 10.34
N ASN A 471 -12.55 -16.70 11.36
CA ASN A 471 -13.95 -16.76 11.78
C ASN A 471 -14.53 -15.36 12.00
N TRP A 472 -15.54 -15.02 11.20
CA TRP A 472 -16.27 -13.75 11.26
C TRP A 472 -16.88 -13.46 12.64
N LEU A 473 -17.37 -14.48 13.36
CA LEU A 473 -17.91 -14.30 14.72
C LEU A 473 -16.81 -13.89 15.70
N THR A 474 -15.59 -14.39 15.53
CA THR A 474 -14.45 -14.00 16.38
C THR A 474 -14.05 -12.55 16.11
N ALA A 475 -14.07 -12.11 14.84
CA ALA A 475 -13.86 -10.72 14.47
C ALA A 475 -14.93 -9.81 15.11
N ASN A 476 -16.21 -10.22 15.06
CA ASN A 476 -17.30 -9.47 15.68
C ASN A 476 -17.16 -9.38 17.20
N HIS A 477 -16.86 -10.47 17.90
CA HIS A 477 -16.66 -10.42 19.35
C HIS A 477 -15.45 -9.54 19.72
N CYS A 478 -14.36 -9.60 18.95
CA CYS A 478 -13.19 -8.73 19.13
C CYS A 478 -13.57 -7.25 19.04
N VAL A 479 -14.39 -6.86 18.05
CA VAL A 479 -14.86 -5.49 17.86
C VAL A 479 -15.90 -5.08 18.90
N LEU A 480 -16.92 -5.92 19.16
CA LEU A 480 -18.00 -5.61 20.10
C LEU A 480 -17.48 -5.43 21.53
N GLN A 481 -16.39 -6.09 21.90
CA GLN A 481 -15.71 -5.88 23.18
C GLN A 481 -15.21 -4.42 23.37
N ASN A 482 -15.05 -3.62 22.31
CA ASN A 482 -14.72 -2.19 22.43
C ASN A 482 -15.86 -1.36 23.05
N TYR A 483 -17.08 -1.88 23.02
CA TYR A 483 -18.28 -1.19 23.51
C TYR A 483 -18.68 -1.67 24.92
N VAL A 484 -17.96 -2.65 25.48
CA VAL A 484 -18.16 -3.09 26.86
C VAL A 484 -17.28 -2.22 27.75
N THR A 485 -17.92 -1.42 28.61
CA THR A 485 -17.27 -0.59 29.63
C THR A 485 -17.40 -1.17 31.02
#